data_AF-A0A1Y3MNM4-F1
#
_entry.id   AF-A0A1Y3MNM4-F1
#
_cell.length_a   1.000
_cell.length_b   1.000
_cell.length_c   1.000
_cell.angle_alpha   90.00
_cell.angle_beta   90.00
_cell.angle_gamma   90.00
#
_symmetry.space_group_name_H-M   'P 1'
#
loop_
_entity.id
_entity.type
_entity.pdbx_description
1 polymer ?
#
loop_
_entity_poly.entity_id
_entity_poly.type
_entity_poly.pdbx_seq_one_letter_code
_entity_poly.pdbx_strand_id
1 'polypeptide(L)'
;CFFCRKRGHSVANCKDRLKTEGGDDSKNVTGICFRCGSTEHTLKNCKVPVKKGEENVLPYALCYVCNQKGHLASQCSQNEKGLYPNGGCCKYCGSVRHLAKDC
;
A
#
# COMPACT_ATOMS: atom_id res chain seq x y z
N CYS A 1 15.91 -1.77 -6.04
CA CYS A 1 15.29 -0.88 -5.05
C CYS A 1 13.86 -0.57 -5.47
N PHE A 2 12.86 -0.91 -4.65
CA PHE A 2 11.44 -0.63 -4.92
C PHE A 2 11.08 0.87 -4.90
N PHE A 3 11.98 1.73 -4.41
CA PHE A 3 11.82 3.18 -4.41
C PHE A 3 12.29 3.82 -5.74
N CYS A 4 13.56 3.64 -6.12
CA CYS A 4 14.12 4.25 -7.35
C CYS A 4 14.02 3.36 -8.60
N ARG A 5 13.42 2.16 -8.50
CA ARG A 5 13.29 1.14 -9.57
C ARG A 5 14.60 0.67 -10.24
N LYS A 6 15.77 1.04 -9.71
CA LYS A 6 17.08 0.53 -10.18
C LYS A 6 17.41 -0.86 -9.60
N ARG A 7 18.15 -1.64 -10.37
CA ARG A 7 18.62 -3.00 -10.03
C ARG A 7 19.94 -2.91 -9.24
N GLY A 8 20.28 -3.92 -8.43
CA GLY A 8 21.58 -3.98 -7.73
C GLY A 8 21.65 -3.39 -6.32
N HIS A 9 20.55 -2.90 -5.74
CA HIS A 9 20.48 -2.52 -4.32
C HIS A 9 19.06 -2.65 -3.75
N SER A 10 18.94 -2.90 -2.45
CA SER A 10 17.66 -2.97 -1.73
C SER A 10 17.16 -1.56 -1.36
N VAL A 11 15.89 -1.44 -0.95
CA VAL A 11 15.28 -0.15 -0.57
C VAL A 11 16.00 0.51 0.60
N ALA A 12 16.55 -0.30 1.51
CA ALA A 12 17.33 0.15 2.65
C ALA A 12 18.69 0.76 2.25
N ASN A 13 19.27 0.35 1.11
CA ASN A 13 20.57 0.84 0.61
C ASN A 13 20.42 1.76 -0.61
N CYS A 14 19.26 2.40 -0.73
CA CYS A 14 18.91 3.22 -1.89
C CYS A 14 19.45 4.64 -1.68
N LYS A 15 20.61 4.95 -2.27
CA LYS A 15 21.25 6.29 -2.17
C LYS A 15 20.34 7.45 -2.58
N ASP A 16 19.36 7.17 -3.45
CA ASP A 16 18.32 8.11 -3.87
C ASP A 16 17.40 8.55 -2.71
N ARG A 17 17.23 7.71 -1.67
CA ARG A 17 16.50 8.10 -0.46
C ARG A 17 17.23 9.14 0.38
N LEU A 18 18.57 9.18 0.34
CA LEU A 18 19.34 10.17 1.11
C LEU A 18 19.29 11.57 0.49
N LYS A 19 18.90 11.73 -0.78
CA LYS A 19 18.83 13.05 -1.43
C LYS A 19 17.54 13.84 -1.18
N THR A 20 16.61 13.33 -0.37
CA THR A 20 15.39 14.06 0.03
C THR A 20 15.45 14.45 1.51
N GLU A 21 16.52 15.14 1.89
CA GLU A 21 16.54 16.01 3.07
C GLU A 21 15.82 17.32 2.72
N GLY A 22 14.49 17.31 2.78
CA GLY A 22 13.70 18.48 2.44
C GLY A 22 12.21 18.19 2.31
N GLY A 23 11.54 18.14 3.47
CA GLY A 23 10.11 18.45 3.63
C GLY A 23 9.11 17.63 2.82
N ASP A 24 8.63 16.52 3.39
CA ASP A 24 7.22 16.14 3.29
C ASP A 24 6.88 15.15 4.41
N ASP A 25 6.27 15.69 5.46
CA ASP A 25 5.64 15.03 6.60
C ASP A 25 4.45 14.17 6.13
N SER A 26 4.69 13.19 5.26
CA SER A 26 3.63 12.31 4.72
C SER A 26 4.13 10.94 4.27
N LYS A 27 5.43 10.62 4.43
CA LYS A 27 6.02 9.33 4.00
C LYS A 27 6.55 8.44 5.12
N ASN A 28 6.23 8.75 6.37
CA ASN A 28 6.64 7.95 7.54
C ASN A 28 5.62 6.85 7.91
N VAL A 29 4.77 6.43 6.98
CA VAL A 29 3.93 5.21 7.09
C VAL A 29 4.60 4.03 6.34
N THR A 30 5.92 4.06 6.16
CA THR A 30 6.67 2.96 5.53
C THR A 30 7.45 2.18 6.57
N GLY A 31 6.74 1.67 7.58
CA GLY A 31 7.36 0.93 8.68
C GLY A 31 6.40 0.53 9.80
N ILE A 32 5.21 1.11 9.86
CA ILE A 32 4.20 0.72 10.85
C ILE A 32 3.39 -0.48 10.38
N CYS A 33 3.03 -1.34 11.32
CA CYS A 33 2.06 -2.38 11.15
C CYS A 33 0.69 -1.75 10.90
N PHE A 34 0.13 -1.95 9.71
CA PHE A 34 -1.17 -1.41 9.33
C PHE A 34 -2.35 -1.91 10.19
N ARG A 35 -2.10 -2.91 11.05
CA ARG A 35 -3.08 -3.54 11.94
C ARG A 35 -3.09 -2.96 13.35
N CYS A 36 -1.91 -2.67 13.90
CA CYS A 36 -1.77 -2.25 15.30
C CYS A 36 -0.94 -0.97 15.50
N GLY A 37 -0.44 -0.37 14.42
CA GLY A 37 0.37 0.85 14.47
C GLY A 37 1.82 0.63 14.93
N SER A 38 2.22 -0.58 15.32
CA SER A 38 3.59 -0.85 15.79
C SER A 38 4.63 -0.74 14.68
N THR A 39 5.74 -0.05 14.92
CA THR A 39 6.89 0.03 13.99
C THR A 39 7.80 -1.20 14.04
N GLU A 40 7.63 -2.06 15.05
CA GLU A 40 8.52 -3.19 15.30
C GLU A 40 8.32 -4.36 14.32
N HIS A 41 7.14 -4.47 13.72
CA HIS A 41 6.80 -5.59 12.83
C HIS A 41 5.89 -5.17 11.68
N THR A 42 5.91 -5.97 10.60
CA THR A 42 5.00 -5.82 9.46
C THR A 42 3.68 -6.56 9.72
N LEU A 43 2.63 -6.22 8.97
CA LEU A 43 1.32 -6.90 9.00
C LEU A 43 1.40 -8.44 9.06
N LYS A 44 2.33 -9.05 8.31
CA LYS A 44 2.53 -10.50 8.27
C LYS A 44 2.96 -11.12 9.60
N ASN A 45 3.68 -10.37 10.42
CA ASN A 45 4.21 -10.80 11.72
C ASN A 45 3.43 -10.16 12.88
N CYS A 46 2.28 -9.55 12.58
CA CYS A 46 1.43 -8.98 13.60
C CYS A 46 0.68 -10.10 14.32
N LYS A 47 0.88 -10.20 15.64
CA LYS A 47 0.21 -11.18 16.50
C LYS A 47 -1.21 -10.76 16.89
N VAL A 48 -1.64 -9.55 16.54
CA VAL A 48 -2.99 -9.07 16.86
C VAL A 48 -4.00 -9.87 16.05
N PRO A 49 -4.98 -10.54 16.68
CA PRO A 49 -5.94 -11.37 15.97
C PRO A 49 -6.84 -10.54 15.04
N VAL A 50 -7.28 -11.15 13.94
CA VAL A 50 -8.28 -10.58 13.03
C VAL A 50 -9.67 -10.87 13.55
N LYS A 51 -10.37 -9.83 14.01
CA LYS A 51 -11.81 -9.91 14.19
C LYS A 51 -12.44 -10.07 12.81
N LYS A 52 -12.76 -11.31 12.46
CA LYS A 52 -13.54 -11.64 11.25
C LYS A 52 -14.87 -10.90 11.34
N GLY A 53 -15.09 -9.93 10.45
CA GLY A 53 -16.34 -9.15 10.37
C GLY A 53 -16.17 -7.64 10.45
N GLU A 54 -14.98 -7.13 10.80
CA GLU A 54 -14.73 -5.68 10.73
C GLU A 54 -14.35 -5.27 9.29
N GLU A 55 -15.10 -4.34 8.71
CA GLU A 55 -14.80 -3.71 7.42
C GLU A 55 -13.42 -3.02 7.44
N ASN A 56 -13.04 -2.48 8.62
CA ASN A 56 -11.77 -1.81 8.87
C ASN A 56 -10.73 -2.78 9.44
N VAL A 57 -10.36 -3.81 8.68
CA VAL A 57 -9.35 -4.82 9.07
C VAL A 57 -7.97 -4.18 9.35
N LEU A 58 -7.72 -2.98 8.82
CA LEU A 58 -6.42 -2.31 8.79
C LEU A 58 -6.56 -0.80 9.10
N PRO A 59 -6.86 -0.43 10.36
CA PRO A 59 -7.13 0.95 10.75
C PRO A 59 -5.95 1.91 10.51
N TYR A 60 -4.73 1.38 10.47
CA TYR A 60 -3.50 2.15 10.23
C TYR A 60 -3.00 2.02 8.78
N ALA A 61 -3.69 1.28 7.90
CA ALA A 61 -3.37 1.29 6.47
C ALA A 61 -3.69 2.67 5.90
N LEU A 62 -2.71 3.30 5.26
CA LEU A 62 -2.91 4.54 4.51
C LEU A 62 -3.12 4.21 3.03
N CYS A 63 -4.22 4.69 2.48
CA CYS A 63 -4.54 4.55 1.08
C CYS A 63 -3.66 5.49 0.26
N TYR A 64 -2.87 4.93 -0.66
CA TYR A 64 -2.00 5.72 -1.55
C TYR A 64 -2.77 6.50 -2.64
N VAL A 65 -4.09 6.33 -2.72
CA VAL A 65 -4.94 6.98 -3.74
C VAL A 65 -5.66 8.20 -3.17
N CYS A 66 -6.31 8.06 -2.01
CA CYS A 66 -7.03 9.16 -1.36
C CYS A 66 -6.34 9.70 -0.10
N ASN A 67 -5.15 9.17 0.25
CA ASN A 67 -4.39 9.50 1.45
C ASN A 67 -5.14 9.28 2.78
N GLN A 68 -6.30 8.62 2.78
CA GLN A 68 -7.06 8.31 3.99
C GLN A 68 -6.59 7.02 4.66
N LYS A 69 -6.76 6.95 5.97
CA LYS A 69 -6.46 5.76 6.78
C LYS A 69 -7.66 4.84 6.92
N GLY A 70 -7.43 3.54 7.11
CA GLY A 70 -8.46 2.52 7.36
C GLY A 70 -8.69 1.52 6.23
N HIS A 71 -8.13 1.76 5.04
CA HIS A 71 -8.29 0.89 3.88
C HIS A 71 -7.05 0.91 2.96
N LEU A 72 -6.91 -0.12 2.12
CA LEU A 72 -5.92 -0.12 1.04
C LEU A 72 -6.49 0.52 -0.22
N ALA A 73 -5.61 0.97 -1.12
CA ALA A 73 -5.97 1.42 -2.47
C ALA A 73 -6.89 0.46 -3.23
N SER A 74 -6.73 -0.86 -3.04
CA SER A 74 -7.60 -1.87 -3.66
C SER A 74 -9.05 -1.86 -3.16
N GLN A 75 -9.29 -1.34 -1.96
CA GLN A 75 -10.63 -1.22 -1.34
C GLN A 75 -11.10 0.25 -1.28
N CYS A 76 -10.37 1.16 -1.90
CA CYS A 76 -10.72 2.57 -1.91
C CYS A 76 -11.81 2.86 -2.94
N SER A 77 -12.94 3.43 -2.52
CA SER A 77 -14.02 3.84 -3.41
C SER A 77 -13.62 4.96 -4.38
N GLN A 78 -12.60 5.75 -4.04
CA GLN A 78 -12.06 6.81 -4.92
C GLN A 78 -10.98 6.32 -5.89
N ASN A 79 -10.69 5.03 -5.92
CA ASN A 79 -9.67 4.50 -6.81
C ASN A 79 -10.24 4.22 -8.20
N GLU A 80 -10.29 5.28 -9.02
CA GLU A 80 -10.71 5.23 -10.42
C GLU A 80 -9.86 4.27 -11.27
N LYS A 81 -8.59 4.06 -10.89
CA LYS A 81 -7.68 3.11 -11.55
C LYS A 81 -7.82 1.67 -11.04
N GLY A 82 -8.60 1.45 -9.98
CA GLY A 82 -8.79 0.15 -9.36
C GLY A 82 -7.49 -0.58 -9.01
N LEU A 83 -7.47 -1.90 -9.17
CA LEU A 83 -6.31 -2.74 -8.86
C LEU A 83 -5.08 -2.45 -9.75
N TYR A 84 -5.21 -1.62 -10.79
CA TYR A 84 -4.19 -1.38 -11.82
C TYR A 84 -3.47 -0.03 -11.59
N PRO A 85 -2.36 0.02 -10.83
CA PRO A 85 -1.68 1.27 -10.48
C PRO A 85 -1.11 2.05 -11.67
N ASN A 86 -0.79 1.38 -12.80
CA ASN A 86 -0.33 2.04 -14.03
C ASN A 86 -1.47 2.31 -15.03
N GLY A 87 -2.74 2.15 -14.62
CA GLY A 87 -3.88 2.13 -15.53
C GLY A 87 -4.00 0.79 -16.23
N GLY A 88 -5.25 0.41 -16.51
CA GLY A 88 -5.60 -0.87 -17.10
C GLY A 88 -6.95 -1.37 -16.58
N CYS A 89 -7.51 -2.32 -17.30
CA CYS A 89 -8.73 -2.99 -16.91
C CYS A 89 -8.62 -4.47 -17.27
N CYS A 90 -9.50 -5.28 -16.69
CA CYS A 90 -9.65 -6.66 -17.10
C CYS A 90 -9.92 -6.72 -18.62
N LYS A 91 -9.15 -7.53 -19.34
CA LYS A 91 -9.26 -7.65 -20.80
C LYS A 91 -10.54 -8.34 -21.26
N TYR A 92 -11.23 -9.05 -20.38
CA TYR A 92 -12.46 -9.78 -20.71
C TYR A 92 -13.72 -8.94 -20.48
N CYS A 93 -13.81 -8.21 -19.36
CA CYS A 93 -15.01 -7.48 -18.98
C CYS A 93 -14.81 -5.96 -18.81
N GLY A 94 -13.58 -5.45 -18.95
CA GLY A 94 -13.28 -4.03 -18.77
C GLY A 94 -13.27 -3.55 -17.31
N SER A 95 -13.42 -4.43 -16.33
CA SER A 95 -13.44 -4.03 -14.91
C SER A 95 -12.04 -3.73 -14.37
N VAL A 96 -11.93 -2.66 -13.58
CA VAL A 96 -10.69 -2.29 -12.87
C VAL A 96 -10.59 -2.93 -11.48
N ARG A 97 -11.63 -3.63 -11.04
CA ARG A 97 -11.74 -4.15 -9.65
C ARG A 97 -11.16 -5.54 -9.44
N HIS A 98 -10.84 -6.27 -10.50
CA HIS A 98 -10.23 -7.60 -10.41
C HIS A 98 -9.12 -7.77 -11.45
N LEU A 99 -8.25 -8.77 -11.23
CA LEU A 99 -7.28 -9.20 -12.20
C LEU A 99 -7.96 -10.04 -13.27
N ALA A 100 -7.50 -10.00 -14.53
CA ALA A 100 -8.09 -10.81 -15.61
C ALA A 100 -8.07 -12.33 -15.35
N LYS A 101 -7.27 -12.80 -14.38
CA LYS A 101 -7.21 -14.19 -13.92
C LYS A 101 -8.39 -14.57 -13.00
N ASP A 102 -9.02 -13.59 -12.38
CA ASP A 102 -10.18 -13.71 -11.48
C ASP A 102 -11.46 -13.16 -12.15
N CYS A 103 -11.44 -12.99 -13.47
CA CYS A 103 -12.59 -12.56 -14.27
C CYS A 103 -13.46 -13.74 -14.69
#